data_AF-A0A9X2NIN3-F1
#
_entry.id   AF-A0A9X2NIN3-F1
#
_cell.length_a   1.000
_cell.length_b   1.000
_cell.length_c   1.000
_cell.angle_alpha   90.00
_cell.angle_beta   90.00
_cell.angle_gamma   90.00
#
_symmetry.space_group_name_H-M   'P 1'
#
loop_
_entity.id
_entity.type
_entity.pdbx_description
1 polymer ?
#
loop_
_entity_poly.entity_id
_entity_poly.type
_entity_poly.pdbx_seq_one_letter_code
_entity_poly.pdbx_strand_id
1 'polypeptide(L)'
;MAVHRALNGLYLPTAADDLAMVMALDANIVVEEAALAELATADHAGFSAGIERPSWICPALEYENGEPNAEFLTRSDWPMRARVVREVLSESQELWLLRQFCGLALSLAERRNDLPVAHIDRLHERIGDLSVHLPADRLAEKWAEREVPDGLSVYLELAEDRHGELVREERVAQEHAIAALEALPLPARYFGA
;
A
#
# COMPACT_ATOMS: atom_id res chain seq x y z
N MET A 1 -5.34 6.91 -15.25
CA MET A 1 -4.19 5.99 -15.54
C MET A 1 -4.27 4.76 -14.63
N ALA A 2 -3.74 3.62 -15.06
CA ALA A 2 -3.80 2.34 -14.33
C ALA A 2 -3.10 2.39 -12.95
N VAL A 3 -1.93 3.02 -12.87
CA VAL A 3 -1.16 3.23 -11.64
C VAL A 3 -2.00 3.91 -10.56
N HIS A 4 -2.66 5.03 -10.89
CA HIS A 4 -3.56 5.72 -9.96
C HIS A 4 -4.70 4.85 -9.47
N ARG A 5 -5.23 3.96 -10.31
CA ARG A 5 -6.31 3.03 -9.93
C ARG A 5 -5.80 1.96 -8.96
N ALA A 6 -4.65 1.36 -9.25
CA ALA A 6 -4.02 0.37 -8.38
C ALA A 6 -3.69 0.98 -7.01
N LEU A 7 -3.04 2.16 -6.99
CA LEU A 7 -2.83 2.92 -5.76
C LEU A 7 -4.15 3.24 -5.06
N ASN A 8 -5.22 3.60 -5.78
CA ASN A 8 -6.52 3.86 -5.15
C ASN A 8 -7.14 2.62 -4.48
N GLY A 9 -6.91 1.43 -5.04
CA GLY A 9 -7.36 0.18 -4.46
C GLY A 9 -6.63 -0.14 -3.16
N LEU A 10 -5.31 0.12 -3.13
CA LEU A 10 -4.48 -0.09 -1.96
C LEU A 10 -4.72 1.01 -0.90
N TYR A 11 -4.76 2.28 -1.31
CA TYR A 11 -4.93 3.45 -0.45
C TYR A 11 -3.89 3.55 0.69
N LEU A 12 -2.65 3.14 0.41
CA LEU A 12 -1.48 3.29 1.29
C LEU A 12 -0.20 3.51 0.47
N PRO A 13 0.91 3.98 1.08
CA PRO A 13 2.23 3.96 0.43
C PRO A 13 2.59 2.54 -0.01
N THR A 14 2.95 2.36 -1.28
CA THR A 14 3.16 1.02 -1.85
C THR A 14 4.49 0.94 -2.59
N ALA A 15 5.25 -0.11 -2.35
CA ALA A 15 6.48 -0.39 -3.08
C ALA A 15 6.21 -0.64 -4.57
N ALA A 16 7.19 -0.36 -5.43
CA ALA A 16 7.02 -0.49 -6.88
C ALA A 16 6.71 -1.92 -7.32
N ASP A 17 7.30 -2.93 -6.67
CA ASP A 17 7.10 -4.34 -6.95
C ASP A 17 5.66 -4.80 -6.61
N ASP A 18 5.18 -4.42 -5.44
CA ASP A 18 3.82 -4.68 -4.96
C ASP A 18 2.79 -4.00 -5.89
N LEU A 19 3.07 -2.77 -6.35
CA LEU A 19 2.22 -2.05 -7.28
C LEU A 19 2.18 -2.69 -8.68
N ALA A 20 3.33 -3.12 -9.19
CA ALA A 20 3.45 -3.84 -10.47
C ALA A 20 2.66 -5.16 -10.42
N MET A 21 2.80 -5.92 -9.32
CA MET A 21 2.04 -7.14 -9.08
C MET A 21 0.53 -6.89 -9.10
N VAL A 22 0.04 -5.89 -8.36
CA VAL A 22 -1.39 -5.56 -8.32
C VAL A 22 -1.91 -5.14 -9.70
N MET A 23 -1.15 -4.34 -10.45
CA MET A 23 -1.53 -3.94 -11.80
C MET A 23 -1.62 -5.13 -12.76
N ALA A 24 -0.69 -6.08 -12.67
CA ALA A 24 -0.70 -7.28 -13.48
C ALA A 24 -1.89 -8.18 -13.14
N LEU A 25 -2.23 -8.33 -11.86
CA LEU A 25 -3.28 -9.24 -11.41
C LEU A 25 -4.70 -8.67 -11.54
N ASP A 26 -4.92 -7.39 -11.21
CA ASP A 26 -6.26 -6.79 -11.25
C ASP A 26 -6.62 -6.23 -12.63
N ALA A 27 -5.64 -5.65 -13.34
CA ALA A 27 -5.89 -4.95 -14.61
C ALA A 27 -5.27 -5.63 -15.84
N ASN A 28 -4.53 -6.74 -15.66
CA ASN A 28 -3.75 -7.40 -16.71
C ASN A 28 -2.78 -6.44 -17.42
N ILE A 29 -2.16 -5.54 -16.65
CA ILE A 29 -1.17 -4.58 -17.12
C ILE A 29 0.17 -4.92 -16.47
N VAL A 30 1.08 -5.46 -17.27
CA VAL A 30 2.45 -5.75 -16.84
C VAL A 30 3.28 -4.48 -17.00
N VAL A 31 3.91 -4.05 -15.90
CA VAL A 31 4.80 -2.90 -15.85
C VAL A 31 6.04 -3.29 -15.06
N GLU A 32 7.21 -2.87 -15.50
CA GLU A 32 8.46 -3.06 -14.76
C GLU A 32 8.61 -2.00 -13.68
N GLU A 33 9.28 -2.33 -12.57
CA GLU A 33 9.54 -1.38 -11.47
C GLU A 33 10.28 -0.13 -11.95
N ALA A 34 11.23 -0.29 -12.88
CA ALA A 34 11.95 0.83 -13.48
C ALA A 34 11.01 1.84 -14.17
N ALA A 35 9.96 1.35 -14.84
CA ALA A 35 8.98 2.21 -15.49
C ALA A 35 8.10 2.98 -14.49
N LEU A 36 7.85 2.41 -13.30
CA LEU A 36 7.17 3.11 -12.20
C LEU A 36 8.06 4.21 -11.60
N ALA A 37 9.36 3.95 -11.44
CA ALA A 37 10.33 4.95 -10.98
C ALA A 37 10.50 6.11 -11.99
N GLU A 38 10.57 5.79 -13.28
CA GLU A 38 10.59 6.78 -14.37
C GLU A 38 9.31 7.63 -14.38
N LEU A 39 8.14 7.00 -14.16
CA LEU A 39 6.88 7.72 -14.05
C LEU A 39 6.87 8.71 -12.88
N ALA A 40 7.33 8.29 -11.69
CA ALA A 40 7.40 9.17 -10.53
C ALA A 40 8.35 10.37 -10.77
N THR A 41 9.49 10.10 -11.43
CA THR A 41 10.45 11.14 -11.83
C THR A 41 9.83 12.12 -12.84
N ALA A 42 9.11 11.60 -13.84
CA ALA A 42 8.43 12.41 -14.84
C ALA A 42 7.30 13.25 -14.24
N ASP A 43 6.58 12.72 -13.24
CA ASP A 43 5.54 13.44 -12.52
C ASP A 43 6.12 14.58 -11.67
N HIS A 44 7.24 14.36 -10.98
CA HIS A 44 7.95 15.43 -10.29
C HIS A 44 8.42 16.52 -11.27
N ALA A 45 9.04 16.15 -12.39
CA ALA A 45 9.47 17.10 -13.41
C ALA A 45 8.29 17.88 -14.00
N GLY A 46 7.17 17.21 -14.26
CA GLY A 46 5.95 17.83 -14.76
C GLY A 46 5.34 18.84 -13.77
N PHE A 47 5.31 18.49 -12.49
CA PHE A 47 4.86 19.40 -11.44
C PHE A 47 5.76 20.64 -11.36
N SER A 48 7.08 20.44 -11.33
CA SER A 48 8.06 21.53 -11.28
C SER A 48 8.03 22.43 -12.52
N ALA A 49 7.59 21.91 -13.67
CA ALA A 49 7.34 22.69 -14.88
C ALA A 49 6.01 23.46 -14.88
N GLY A 50 5.19 23.34 -13.81
CA GLY A 50 3.89 23.99 -13.70
C GLY A 50 2.79 23.37 -14.57
N ILE A 51 2.95 22.11 -15.00
CA ILE A 51 1.88 21.38 -15.70
C ILE A 51 0.74 21.15 -14.69
N GLU A 52 -0.50 21.39 -15.09
CA GLU A 52 -1.66 21.13 -14.23
C GLU A 52 -2.20 19.71 -14.43
N ARG A 53 -2.41 18.98 -13.34
CA ARG A 53 -3.03 17.64 -13.32
C ARG A 53 -3.87 17.46 -12.06
N PRO A 54 -4.90 16.59 -12.08
CA PRO A 54 -5.74 16.34 -10.90
C PRO A 54 -4.97 15.67 -9.75
N SER A 55 -3.95 14.88 -10.07
CA SER A 55 -3.14 14.15 -9.10
C SER A 55 -1.79 13.77 -9.72
N TRP A 56 -0.78 13.62 -8.87
CA TRP A 56 0.58 13.18 -9.21
C TRP A 56 0.91 11.89 -8.48
N ILE A 57 1.76 11.07 -9.09
CA ILE A 57 2.50 10.03 -8.38
C ILE A 57 3.66 10.70 -7.63
N CYS A 58 3.72 10.45 -6.34
CA CYS A 58 4.69 11.05 -5.43
C CYS A 58 5.44 9.96 -4.66
N PRO A 59 6.65 10.24 -4.17
CA PRO A 59 7.21 9.41 -3.11
C PRO A 59 6.32 9.49 -1.86
N ALA A 60 6.48 8.53 -0.95
CA ALA A 60 6.02 8.70 0.41
C ALA A 60 6.89 9.72 1.14
N LEU A 61 6.38 10.24 2.26
CA LEU A 61 7.13 11.17 3.10
C LEU A 61 7.50 10.49 4.41
N GLU A 62 8.76 10.66 4.81
CA GLU A 62 9.23 10.23 6.12
C GLU A 62 8.50 10.99 7.23
N TYR A 63 7.96 10.25 8.18
CA TYR A 63 7.15 10.77 9.27
C TYR A 63 7.90 11.79 10.13
N GLU A 64 9.21 11.60 10.32
CA GLU A 64 10.02 12.39 11.25
C GLU A 64 10.39 13.78 10.71
N ASN A 65 10.64 13.88 9.41
CA ASN A 65 11.27 15.06 8.81
C ASN A 65 10.65 15.48 7.46
N GLY A 66 9.76 14.67 6.88
CA GLY A 66 9.18 14.93 5.58
C GLY A 66 10.15 14.74 4.41
N GLU A 67 11.28 14.07 4.62
CA GLU A 67 12.17 13.66 3.53
C GLU A 67 11.45 12.67 2.60
N PRO A 68 11.78 12.67 1.30
CA PRO A 68 11.16 11.75 0.37
C PRO A 68 11.67 10.32 0.60
N ASN A 69 10.73 9.40 0.80
CA ASN A 69 11.00 7.97 0.72
C ASN A 69 10.60 7.46 -0.67
N ALA A 70 11.61 7.24 -1.51
CA ALA A 70 11.44 6.81 -2.91
C ALA A 70 11.12 5.32 -3.07
N GLU A 71 11.20 4.53 -2.00
CA GLU A 71 10.83 3.10 -2.01
C GLU A 71 9.31 2.95 -2.19
N PHE A 72 8.54 3.85 -1.56
CA PHE A 72 7.08 3.80 -1.57
C PHE A 72 6.48 4.90 -2.43
N LEU A 73 5.52 4.51 -3.28
CA LEU A 73 4.76 5.42 -4.13
C LEU A 73 3.41 5.76 -3.49
N THR A 74 3.01 7.02 -3.63
CA THR A 74 1.75 7.59 -3.12
C THR A 74 1.10 8.48 -4.18
N ARG A 75 -0.04 9.09 -3.83
CA ARG A 75 -0.70 10.10 -4.66
C ARG A 75 -0.79 11.45 -3.97
N SER A 76 -0.56 12.52 -4.73
CA SER A 76 -0.62 13.90 -4.20
C SER A 76 -1.98 14.33 -3.66
N ASP A 77 -3.08 13.71 -4.14
CA ASP A 77 -4.44 14.05 -3.75
C ASP A 77 -4.92 13.30 -2.49
N TRP A 78 -4.08 12.44 -1.92
CA TRP A 78 -4.37 11.77 -0.66
C TRP A 78 -4.12 12.69 0.54
N PRO A 79 -4.87 12.48 1.64
CA PRO A 79 -4.56 13.14 2.90
C PRO A 79 -3.14 12.76 3.36
N MET A 80 -2.44 13.67 4.03
CA MET A 80 -1.03 13.49 4.40
C MET A 80 -0.77 12.19 5.15
N ARG A 81 -1.66 11.82 6.08
CA ARG A 81 -1.59 10.55 6.82
C ARG A 81 -1.51 9.28 5.96
N ALA A 82 -2.06 9.29 4.75
CA ALA A 82 -2.04 8.14 3.84
C ALA A 82 -0.81 8.17 2.91
N ARG A 83 0.08 9.14 3.11
CA ARG A 83 1.28 9.36 2.30
C ARG A 83 2.56 9.27 3.11
N VAL A 84 2.45 9.09 4.43
CA VAL A 84 3.60 9.01 5.32
C VAL A 84 3.98 7.58 5.63
N VAL A 85 5.27 7.38 5.79
CA VAL A 85 5.91 6.15 6.26
C VAL A 85 6.91 6.52 7.34
N ARG A 86 7.45 5.53 8.07
CA ARG A 86 8.75 5.70 8.71
C ARG A 86 9.81 5.23 7.70
N GLU A 87 10.98 4.81 8.17
CA GLU A 87 11.96 4.11 7.33
C GLU A 87 11.33 2.91 6.58
N VAL A 88 10.30 2.30 7.17
CA VAL A 88 9.49 1.21 6.60
C VAL A 88 7.99 1.46 6.85
N LEU A 89 7.14 0.62 6.26
CA LEU A 89 5.73 0.56 6.60
C LEU A 89 5.55 0.22 8.08
N SER A 90 4.57 0.87 8.71
CA SER A 90 4.13 0.50 10.06
C SER A 90 3.33 -0.80 10.05
N GLU A 91 3.24 -1.48 11.21
CA GLU A 91 2.44 -2.69 11.38
C GLU A 91 0.99 -2.50 10.90
N SER A 92 0.38 -1.32 11.16
CA SER A 92 -0.99 -1.04 10.71
C SER A 92 -1.10 -0.96 9.18
N GLN A 93 -0.08 -0.43 8.50
CA GLN A 93 -0.01 -0.33 7.05
C GLN A 93 0.24 -1.70 6.42
N GLU A 94 1.11 -2.52 7.01
CA GLU A 94 1.38 -3.89 6.57
C GLU A 94 0.14 -4.78 6.72
N LEU A 95 -0.60 -4.66 7.82
CA LEU A 95 -1.88 -5.35 8.00
C LEU A 95 -2.95 -4.88 7.01
N TRP A 96 -2.99 -3.58 6.70
CA TRP A 96 -3.87 -3.07 5.66
C TRP A 96 -3.49 -3.64 4.29
N LEU A 97 -2.20 -3.72 3.97
CA LEU A 97 -1.71 -4.32 2.72
C LEU A 97 -2.06 -5.81 2.65
N LEU A 98 -1.86 -6.56 3.75
CA LEU A 98 -2.27 -7.97 3.88
C LEU A 98 -3.76 -8.13 3.57
N ARG A 99 -4.60 -7.27 4.15
CA ARG A 99 -6.04 -7.26 3.89
C ARG A 99 -6.33 -7.07 2.40
N GLN A 100 -5.69 -6.10 1.73
CA GLN A 100 -5.89 -5.88 0.30
C GLN A 100 -5.42 -7.08 -0.55
N PHE A 101 -4.30 -7.68 -0.20
CA PHE A 101 -3.74 -8.83 -0.91
C PHE A 101 -4.57 -10.10 -0.74
N CYS A 102 -5.06 -10.39 0.47
CA CYS A 102 -6.02 -11.47 0.67
C CYS A 102 -7.31 -11.24 -0.12
N GLY A 103 -7.83 -10.00 -0.12
CA GLY A 103 -9.02 -9.64 -0.92
C GLY A 103 -8.79 -9.81 -2.42
N LEU A 104 -7.62 -9.43 -2.92
CA LEU A 104 -7.22 -9.66 -4.30
C LEU A 104 -7.16 -11.17 -4.59
N ALA A 105 -6.43 -11.96 -3.79
CA ALA A 105 -6.30 -13.40 -3.98
C ALA A 105 -7.66 -14.12 -4.00
N LEU A 106 -8.57 -13.76 -3.09
CA LEU A 106 -9.94 -14.30 -3.07
C LEU A 106 -10.70 -13.91 -4.34
N SER A 107 -10.61 -12.65 -4.78
CA SER A 107 -11.23 -12.21 -6.05
C SER A 107 -10.66 -12.95 -7.26
N LEU A 108 -9.36 -13.24 -7.27
CA LEU A 108 -8.73 -13.99 -8.36
C LEU A 108 -9.20 -15.44 -8.41
N ALA A 109 -9.42 -16.09 -7.25
CA ALA A 109 -9.94 -17.46 -7.20
C ALA A 109 -11.33 -17.59 -7.85
N GLU A 110 -12.11 -16.52 -7.86
CA GLU A 110 -13.42 -16.44 -8.53
C GLU A 110 -13.31 -16.16 -10.04
N ARG A 111 -12.20 -15.56 -10.49
CA ARG A 111 -11.96 -15.20 -11.90
C ARG A 111 -11.32 -16.36 -12.66
N ARG A 112 -11.94 -16.81 -13.75
CA ARG A 112 -11.32 -17.78 -14.68
C ARG A 112 -10.52 -17.06 -15.77
N ASN A 113 -9.33 -16.55 -15.40
CA ASN A 113 -8.45 -15.85 -16.33
C ASN A 113 -7.05 -16.48 -16.37
N ASP A 114 -6.41 -16.42 -17.54
CA ASP A 114 -4.98 -16.74 -17.72
C ASP A 114 -4.14 -15.60 -17.12
N LEU A 115 -3.90 -15.66 -15.82
CA LEU A 115 -3.12 -14.67 -15.08
C LEU A 115 -1.63 -15.04 -15.07
N PRO A 116 -0.70 -14.07 -15.01
CA PRO A 116 0.72 -14.38 -14.97
C PRO A 116 1.11 -15.11 -13.68
N VAL A 117 1.54 -16.37 -13.80
CA VAL A 117 1.86 -17.24 -12.65
C VAL A 117 2.88 -16.61 -11.70
N ALA A 118 3.92 -15.95 -12.23
CA ALA A 118 4.94 -15.30 -11.41
C ALA A 118 4.37 -14.23 -10.46
N HIS A 119 3.33 -13.49 -10.88
CA HIS A 119 2.70 -12.49 -10.02
C HIS A 119 1.74 -13.13 -9.00
N ILE A 120 1.14 -14.27 -9.33
CA ILE A 120 0.33 -15.04 -8.36
C ILE A 120 1.24 -15.60 -7.26
N ASP A 121 2.38 -16.17 -7.64
CA ASP A 121 3.36 -16.71 -6.68
C ASP A 121 3.89 -15.59 -5.78
N ARG A 122 4.21 -14.43 -6.37
CA ARG A 122 4.61 -13.24 -5.60
C ARG A 122 3.52 -12.77 -4.63
N LEU A 123 2.24 -12.79 -5.04
CA LEU A 123 1.13 -12.43 -4.17
C LEU A 123 1.04 -13.37 -2.96
N HIS A 124 1.17 -14.68 -3.18
CA HIS A 124 1.17 -15.65 -2.08
C HIS A 124 2.37 -15.50 -1.15
N GLU A 125 3.57 -15.23 -1.70
CA GLU A 125 4.76 -14.94 -0.92
C GLU A 125 4.53 -13.71 -0.03
N ARG A 126 4.03 -12.60 -0.60
CA ARG A 126 3.76 -11.37 0.16
C ARG A 126 2.69 -11.54 1.23
N ILE A 127 1.64 -12.31 0.95
CA ILE A 127 0.65 -12.69 1.98
C ILE A 127 1.33 -13.47 3.11
N GLY A 128 2.23 -14.39 2.78
CA GLY A 128 3.03 -15.14 3.75
C GLY A 128 3.89 -14.21 4.61
N ASP A 129 4.66 -13.31 4.00
CA ASP A 129 5.51 -12.34 4.69
C ASP A 129 4.71 -11.49 5.67
N LEU A 130 3.59 -10.92 5.20
CA LEU A 130 2.78 -10.00 6.00
C LEU A 130 1.95 -10.74 7.08
N SER A 131 1.71 -12.04 6.93
CA SER A 131 0.97 -12.82 7.93
C SER A 131 1.68 -12.92 9.28
N VAL A 132 2.98 -12.61 9.34
CA VAL A 132 3.77 -12.58 10.60
C VAL A 132 3.22 -11.57 11.61
N HIS A 133 2.51 -10.54 11.15
CA HIS A 133 1.90 -9.51 12.00
C HIS A 133 0.57 -9.96 12.63
N LEU A 134 0.04 -11.13 12.25
CA LEU A 134 -1.19 -11.64 12.82
C LEU A 134 -0.95 -12.23 14.23
N PRO A 135 -1.85 -12.00 15.21
CA PRO A 135 -1.72 -12.60 16.54
C PRO A 135 -1.83 -14.13 16.48
N ALA A 136 -0.79 -14.84 16.89
CA ALA A 136 -0.70 -16.29 16.79
C ALA A 136 -1.78 -17.03 17.58
N ASP A 137 -2.20 -16.48 18.72
CA ASP A 137 -3.28 -17.00 19.57
C ASP A 137 -4.65 -16.92 18.85
N ARG A 138 -4.94 -15.77 18.23
CA ARG A 138 -6.15 -15.56 17.43
C ARG A 138 -6.18 -16.43 16.17
N LEU A 139 -5.01 -16.60 15.55
CA LEU A 139 -4.90 -17.45 14.37
C LEU A 139 -5.19 -18.92 14.71
N ALA A 140 -4.63 -19.42 15.83
CA ALA A 140 -4.90 -20.76 16.32
C ALA A 140 -6.38 -20.97 16.71
N GLU A 141 -7.00 -19.97 17.35
CA GLU A 141 -8.43 -19.97 17.67
C GLU A 141 -9.27 -20.11 16.40
N LYS A 142 -9.05 -19.26 15.39
CA LYS A 142 -9.81 -19.29 14.12
C LYS A 142 -9.61 -20.58 13.33
N TRP A 143 -8.43 -21.17 13.35
CA TRP A 143 -8.18 -22.46 12.70
C TRP A 143 -8.88 -23.62 13.41
N ALA A 144 -9.02 -23.57 14.73
CA ALA A 144 -9.75 -24.58 15.48
C ALA A 144 -11.28 -24.51 15.26
N GLU A 145 -11.81 -23.33 14.94
CA GLU A 145 -13.25 -23.10 14.70
C GLU A 145 -13.73 -23.55 13.30
N ARG A 146 -12.84 -23.75 12.33
CA ARG A 146 -13.22 -23.98 10.93
C ARG A 146 -13.13 -25.46 10.53
N GLU A 147 -14.20 -25.98 9.93
CA GLU A 147 -14.24 -27.34 9.37
C GLU A 147 -13.34 -27.50 8.13
N VAL A 148 -13.15 -26.43 7.35
CA VAL A 148 -12.21 -26.37 6.23
C VAL A 148 -11.33 -25.12 6.40
N PRO A 149 -9.99 -25.26 6.45
CA PRO A 149 -9.10 -24.12 6.58
C PRO A 149 -9.06 -23.33 5.28
N ASP A 150 -9.92 -22.32 5.14
CA ASP A 150 -9.70 -21.24 4.18
C ASP A 150 -8.79 -20.20 4.82
N GLY A 151 -7.47 -20.38 4.61
CA GLY A 151 -6.45 -19.54 5.21
C GLY A 151 -6.56 -18.07 4.82
N LEU A 152 -6.96 -17.77 3.58
CA LEU A 152 -7.05 -16.40 3.08
C LEU A 152 -8.18 -15.62 3.76
N SER A 153 -9.34 -16.25 3.93
CA SER A 153 -10.46 -15.62 4.64
C SER A 153 -10.14 -15.37 6.11
N VAL A 154 -9.38 -16.25 6.77
CA VAL A 154 -8.93 -16.04 8.16
C VAL A 154 -7.94 -14.89 8.25
N TYR A 155 -6.95 -14.84 7.35
CA TYR A 155 -5.98 -13.75 7.33
C TYR A 155 -6.65 -12.40 7.05
N LEU A 156 -7.60 -12.36 6.10
CA LEU A 156 -8.37 -11.16 5.80
C LEU A 156 -9.11 -10.62 7.03
N GLU A 157 -9.83 -11.50 7.73
CA GLU A 157 -10.60 -11.16 8.94
C GLU A 157 -9.70 -10.61 10.05
N LEU A 158 -8.63 -11.34 10.38
CA LEU A 158 -7.71 -10.94 11.45
C LEU A 158 -6.92 -9.67 11.10
N ALA A 159 -6.55 -9.48 9.82
CA ALA A 159 -5.88 -8.27 9.37
C ALA A 159 -6.78 -7.04 9.49
N GLU A 160 -8.07 -7.17 9.14
CA GLU A 160 -9.05 -6.08 9.28
C GLU A 160 -9.28 -5.69 10.75
N ASP A 161 -9.47 -6.67 11.64
CA ASP A 161 -9.64 -6.43 13.07
C ASP A 161 -8.40 -5.75 13.67
N ARG A 162 -7.21 -6.30 13.43
CA ARG A 162 -5.96 -5.80 14.00
C ARG A 162 -5.59 -4.42 13.46
N HIS A 163 -5.81 -4.18 12.16
CA HIS A 163 -5.65 -2.84 11.58
C HIS A 163 -6.56 -1.83 12.28
N GLY A 164 -7.83 -2.19 12.51
CA GLY A 164 -8.81 -1.32 13.18
C GLY A 164 -8.41 -0.94 14.61
N GLU A 165 -7.72 -1.82 15.34
CA GLU A 165 -7.16 -1.54 16.66
C GLU A 165 -5.99 -0.56 16.57
N LEU A 166 -4.98 -0.87 15.74
CA LEU A 166 -3.74 -0.11 15.66
C LEU A 166 -3.92 1.28 15.09
N VAL A 167 -4.76 1.44 14.06
CA VAL A 167 -4.92 2.75 13.38
C VAL A 167 -5.50 3.80 14.33
N ARG A 168 -6.26 3.39 15.35
CA ARG A 168 -6.79 4.31 16.37
C ARG A 168 -5.68 4.84 17.27
N GLU A 169 -4.77 3.97 17.70
CA GLU A 169 -3.63 4.32 18.54
C GLU A 169 -2.64 5.19 17.77
N GLU A 170 -2.32 4.80 16.54
CA GLU A 170 -1.41 5.55 15.67
C GLU A 170 -1.95 6.93 15.31
N ARG A 171 -3.26 7.04 15.04
CA ARG A 171 -3.86 8.34 14.70
C ARG A 171 -3.64 9.37 15.80
N VAL A 172 -3.76 8.96 17.07
CA VAL A 172 -3.53 9.86 18.22
C VAL A 172 -2.04 10.21 18.31
N ALA A 173 -1.16 9.22 18.12
CA ALA A 173 0.29 9.44 18.19
C ALA A 173 0.82 10.34 17.08
N GLN A 174 0.23 10.28 15.88
CA GLN A 174 0.74 10.94 14.68
C GLN A 174 0.18 12.36 14.45
N GLU A 175 -0.86 12.78 15.17
CA GLU A 175 -1.61 14.00 14.87
C GLU A 175 -0.73 15.26 14.71
N HIS A 176 0.22 15.46 15.63
CA HIS A 176 1.11 16.63 15.59
C HIS A 176 2.10 16.60 14.42
N ALA A 177 2.67 15.44 14.10
CA ALA A 177 3.63 15.31 13.02
C ALA A 177 2.93 15.45 11.65
N ILE A 178 1.73 14.87 11.49
CA ILE A 178 0.92 15.05 10.28
C ILE A 178 0.60 16.53 10.06
N ALA A 179 0.20 17.25 11.09
CA ALA A 179 -0.09 18.69 10.98
C ALA A 179 1.15 19.51 10.56
N ALA A 180 2.34 19.14 11.04
CA ALA A 180 3.60 19.77 10.64
C ALA A 180 3.92 19.50 9.16
N LEU A 181 3.74 18.26 8.70
CA LEU A 181 3.93 17.90 7.29
C LEU A 181 2.92 18.59 6.36
N GLU A 182 1.67 18.74 6.81
CA GLU A 182 0.65 19.49 6.07
C GLU A 182 0.97 20.98 5.94
N ALA A 183 1.81 21.53 6.83
CA ALA A 183 2.27 22.92 6.77
C ALA A 183 3.43 23.15 5.80
N LEU A 184 4.06 22.08 5.28
CA LEU A 184 5.17 22.20 4.32
C LEU A 184 4.75 22.99 3.07
N PRO A 185 5.63 23.83 2.50
CA PRO A 185 5.36 24.51 1.23
C PRO A 185 5.34 23.51 0.07
N LEU A 186 4.80 23.94 -1.08
CA LEU A 186 5.01 23.22 -2.34
C LEU A 186 6.41 23.56 -2.89
N PRO A 187 7.13 22.60 -3.51
CA PRO A 187 6.73 21.21 -3.79
C PRO A 187 6.88 20.23 -2.62
N ALA A 188 7.53 20.63 -1.51
CA ALA A 188 7.96 19.72 -0.44
C ALA A 188 6.84 18.87 0.17
N ARG A 189 5.63 19.43 0.28
CA ARG A 189 4.44 18.66 0.72
C ARG A 189 4.13 17.44 -0.16
N TYR A 190 4.52 17.47 -1.43
CA TYR A 190 4.28 16.40 -2.39
C TYR A 190 5.52 15.53 -2.60
N PHE A 191 6.69 16.15 -2.73
CA PHE A 191 7.90 15.48 -3.20
C PHE A 191 9.05 15.46 -2.19
N GLY A 192 8.82 15.90 -0.95
CA GLY A 192 9.83 15.96 0.10
C GLY A 192 10.66 17.25 0.09
N ALA A 193 11.30 17.55 1.22
CA ALA A 193 12.12 18.75 1.44
C ALA A 193 13.43 18.76 0.61
#